data_AF-A0A6B2T575-F1
#
_entry.id   AF-A0A6B2T575-F1
#
_cell.length_a   1.000
_cell.length_b   1.000
_cell.length_c   1.000
_cell.angle_alpha   90.00
_cell.angle_beta   90.00
_cell.angle_gamma   90.00
#
_symmetry.space_group_name_H-M   'P 1'
#
loop_
_entity.id
_entity.type
_entity.pdbx_description
1 polymer ?
#
loop_
_entity_poly.entity_id
_entity_poly.type
_entity_poly.pdbx_seq_one_letter_code
_entity_poly.pdbx_strand_id
1 'polypeptide(L)'
;MTGRPTTSASLPAALRAWLGLIAVLAASSVAVVGVQYAGHSEAGRVDRWFIDPTADSVRGPWRNVALATDFWGEPAGAALLVVAAVAGCLLLRHRRGAVLVVVGAGLAVATTTLVKSVVDRTIHGADNLSYPSGHTAFATALAVAVAL
;
A
#
# COMPACT_ATOMS: atom_id res chain seq x y z
N MET A 1 -25.88 -16.13 34.88
CA MET A 1 -24.52 -16.52 34.47
C MET A 1 -24.29 -15.99 33.06
N THR A 2 -23.12 -15.41 32.85
CA THR A 2 -22.73 -14.44 31.81
C THR A 2 -23.05 -14.86 30.37
N GLY A 3 -23.82 -14.02 29.66
CA GLY A 3 -23.96 -14.10 28.21
C GLY A 3 -22.61 -13.82 27.57
N ARG A 4 -22.02 -14.84 26.94
CA ARG A 4 -20.80 -14.70 26.14
C ARG A 4 -21.09 -13.68 25.04
N PRO A 5 -20.34 -12.58 24.90
CA PRO A 5 -20.40 -11.80 23.69
C PRO A 5 -19.86 -12.73 22.59
N THR A 6 -20.74 -13.29 21.77
CA THR A 6 -20.32 -13.84 20.49
C THR A 6 -19.86 -12.65 19.68
N THR A 7 -18.57 -12.35 19.74
CA THR A 7 -17.94 -11.44 18.79
C THR A 7 -18.11 -12.09 17.43
N SER A 8 -19.22 -11.81 16.76
CA SER A 8 -19.43 -12.26 15.39
C SER A 8 -18.24 -11.77 14.60
N ALA A 9 -17.46 -12.71 14.07
CA ALA A 9 -16.38 -12.41 13.16
C ALA A 9 -16.96 -11.51 12.07
N SER A 10 -16.30 -10.38 11.82
CA SER A 10 -16.75 -9.41 10.81
C SER A 10 -16.75 -9.98 9.40
N LEU A 11 -16.06 -11.11 9.18
CA LEU A 11 -15.91 -11.76 7.88
C LEU A 11 -16.30 -13.24 7.94
N PRO A 12 -16.96 -13.78 6.89
CA PRO A 12 -17.20 -15.22 6.74
C PRO A 12 -15.89 -16.02 6.73
N ALA A 13 -15.92 -17.25 7.26
CA ALA A 13 -14.75 -18.11 7.38
C ALA A 13 -14.03 -18.37 6.04
N ALA A 14 -14.80 -18.54 4.96
CA ALA A 14 -14.26 -18.73 3.61
C ALA A 14 -13.48 -17.49 3.12
N LEU A 15 -14.01 -16.30 3.34
CA LEU A 15 -13.34 -15.05 2.95
C LEU A 15 -12.05 -14.84 3.73
N ARG A 16 -12.04 -15.20 5.03
CA ARG A 16 -10.83 -15.16 5.86
C ARG A 16 -9.73 -16.09 5.35
N ALA A 17 -10.09 -17.30 4.89
CA ALA A 17 -9.12 -18.24 4.33
C ALA A 17 -8.49 -17.71 3.04
N TRP A 18 -9.30 -17.16 2.14
CA TRP A 18 -8.82 -16.56 0.89
C TRP A 18 -7.96 -15.32 1.12
N LEU A 19 -8.39 -14.39 1.98
CA LEU A 19 -7.60 -13.23 2.35
C LEU A 19 -6.26 -13.63 3.00
N GLY A 20 -6.26 -14.67 3.84
CA GLY A 20 -5.06 -15.23 4.43
C GLY A 20 -4.09 -15.77 3.38
N LEU A 21 -4.58 -16.54 2.42
CA LEU A 21 -3.76 -17.05 1.31
C LEU A 21 -3.17 -15.92 0.47
N ILE A 22 -3.99 -14.93 0.10
CA ILE A 22 -3.55 -13.74 -0.66
C ILE A 22 -2.46 -12.99 0.12
N ALA A 23 -2.65 -12.81 1.44
CA ALA A 23 -1.67 -12.14 2.28
C ALA A 23 -0.33 -12.90 2.32
N VAL A 24 -0.36 -14.24 2.43
CA VAL A 24 0.86 -15.06 2.40
C VAL A 24 1.58 -14.97 1.05
N LEU A 25 0.84 -15.05 -0.05
CA LEU A 25 1.41 -14.93 -1.40
C LEU A 25 2.01 -13.53 -1.64
N ALA A 26 1.30 -12.48 -1.21
CA ALA A 26 1.79 -11.10 -1.30
C ALA A 26 3.06 -10.91 -0.47
N ALA A 27 3.06 -11.33 0.80
CA ALA A 27 4.23 -11.23 1.68
C ALA A 27 5.43 -12.01 1.14
N SER A 28 5.20 -13.23 0.62
CA SER A 28 6.24 -14.05 0.00
C SER A 28 6.83 -13.36 -1.24
N SER A 29 5.97 -12.78 -2.09
CA SER A 29 6.40 -12.03 -3.27
C SER A 29 7.24 -10.81 -2.88
N VAL A 30 6.82 -10.08 -1.84
CA VAL A 30 7.57 -8.93 -1.31
C VAL A 30 8.93 -9.37 -0.77
N ALA A 31 8.98 -10.47 -0.03
CA ALA A 31 10.23 -11.00 0.51
C ALA A 31 11.19 -11.45 -0.60
N VAL A 32 10.71 -12.22 -1.58
CA VAL A 32 11.52 -12.70 -2.70
C VAL A 32 12.07 -11.53 -3.50
N VAL A 33 11.24 -10.55 -3.88
CA VAL A 33 11.69 -9.37 -4.63
C VAL A 33 12.64 -8.51 -3.80
N GLY A 34 12.37 -8.32 -2.52
CA GLY A 34 13.25 -7.59 -1.60
C GLY A 34 14.64 -8.21 -1.51
N VAL A 35 14.74 -9.54 -1.39
CA VAL A 35 16.03 -10.25 -1.37
C VAL A 35 16.76 -10.10 -2.70
N GLN A 36 16.06 -10.21 -3.83
CA GLN A 36 16.68 -10.14 -5.16
C GLN A 36 17.25 -8.76 -5.50
N TYR A 37 16.66 -7.69 -4.95
CA TYR A 37 17.03 -6.31 -5.25
C TYR A 37 17.64 -5.54 -4.06
N ALA A 38 18.01 -6.25 -2.99
CA ALA A 38 18.65 -5.64 -1.83
C ALA A 38 19.94 -4.91 -2.24
N GLY A 39 20.14 -3.70 -1.73
CA GLY A 39 21.32 -2.86 -2.02
C GLY A 39 21.49 -2.45 -3.48
N HIS A 40 20.53 -2.72 -4.37
CA HIS A 40 20.62 -2.30 -5.77
C HIS A 40 20.24 -0.83 -5.90
N SER A 41 21.00 -0.08 -6.70
CA SER A 41 20.69 1.31 -7.04
C SER A 41 20.24 1.50 -8.50
N GLU A 42 20.26 0.42 -9.29
CA GLU A 42 19.93 0.41 -10.71
C GLU A 42 18.69 -0.43 -11.01
N ALA A 43 18.09 -0.15 -12.16
CA ALA A 43 16.96 -0.92 -12.69
C ALA A 43 17.38 -2.37 -12.99
N GLY A 44 16.57 -3.32 -12.54
CA GLY A 44 16.72 -4.74 -12.87
C GLY A 44 16.63 -4.99 -14.37
N ARG A 45 17.04 -6.19 -14.81
CA ARG A 45 16.96 -6.57 -16.24
C ARG A 45 15.53 -6.54 -16.77
N VAL A 46 14.55 -6.89 -15.93
CA VAL A 46 13.12 -6.79 -16.29
C VAL A 46 12.67 -5.33 -16.27
N ASP A 47 13.03 -4.57 -15.24
CA ASP A 47 12.69 -3.13 -15.12
C ASP A 47 13.15 -2.35 -16.37
N ARG A 48 14.39 -2.59 -16.84
CA ARG A 48 14.95 -1.94 -18.03
C ARG A 48 14.17 -2.23 -19.32
N TRP A 49 13.53 -3.39 -19.44
CA TRP A 49 12.70 -3.71 -20.60
C TRP A 49 11.47 -2.77 -20.72
N PHE A 50 10.99 -2.24 -19.60
CA PHE A 50 9.83 -1.34 -19.55
C PHE A 50 10.21 0.14 -19.42
N ILE A 51 11.33 0.46 -18.76
CA ILE A 51 11.67 1.83 -18.35
C ILE A 51 12.48 2.61 -19.40
N ASP A 52 13.39 1.96 -20.15
CA ASP A 52 14.25 2.67 -21.12
C ASP A 52 13.49 3.48 -22.21
N PRO A 53 12.26 3.11 -22.64
CA PRO A 53 11.50 3.93 -23.57
C PRO A 53 10.67 5.07 -22.94
N THR A 54 10.49 5.11 -21.61
CA THR A 54 9.37 5.86 -20.98
C THR A 54 9.75 6.99 -20.02
N ALA A 55 10.94 6.97 -19.42
CA ALA A 55 11.27 7.89 -18.31
C ALA A 55 11.15 9.39 -18.67
N ASP A 56 11.57 9.79 -19.88
CA ASP A 56 11.49 11.19 -20.34
C ASP A 56 10.53 11.41 -21.52
N SER A 57 9.83 10.36 -21.98
CA SER A 57 9.01 10.43 -23.19
C SER A 57 7.53 10.77 -22.92
N VAL A 58 7.06 10.63 -21.68
CA VAL A 58 5.67 10.91 -21.32
C VAL A 58 5.43 12.42 -21.20
N ARG A 59 4.79 12.98 -22.23
CA ARG A 59 4.40 14.40 -22.30
C ARG A 59 2.99 14.62 -21.76
N GLY A 60 2.58 15.89 -21.64
CA GLY A 60 1.18 16.23 -21.37
C GLY A 60 0.25 15.69 -22.47
N PRO A 61 -1.00 15.28 -22.17
CA PRO A 61 -1.71 15.39 -20.87
C PRO A 61 -1.41 14.26 -19.88
N TRP A 62 -0.83 13.14 -20.34
CA TRP A 62 -0.62 11.95 -19.51
C TRP A 62 0.33 12.17 -18.34
N ARG A 63 1.35 13.01 -18.51
CA ARG A 63 2.20 13.45 -17.40
C ARG A 63 1.40 14.12 -16.28
N ASN A 64 0.41 14.94 -16.61
CA ASN A 64 -0.42 15.62 -15.61
C ASN A 64 -1.34 14.64 -14.89
N VAL A 65 -1.89 13.66 -15.62
CA VAL A 65 -2.68 12.58 -15.02
C VAL A 65 -1.81 11.77 -14.05
N ALA A 66 -0.58 11.43 -14.43
CA ALA A 66 0.35 10.71 -13.57
C ALA A 66 0.69 11.50 -12.30
N LEU A 67 0.99 12.79 -12.43
CA LEU A 67 1.27 13.67 -11.28
C LEU A 67 0.05 13.83 -10.36
N ALA A 68 -1.14 14.02 -10.95
CA ALA A 68 -2.37 14.10 -10.18
C ALA A 68 -2.69 12.78 -9.45
N THR A 69 -2.33 11.64 -10.05
CA THR A 69 -2.49 10.33 -9.42
C THR A 69 -1.47 10.14 -8.31
N ASP A 70 -0.22 10.54 -8.53
CA ASP A 70 0.87 10.42 -7.57
C ASP A 70 0.63 11.27 -6.30
N PHE A 71 0.03 12.46 -6.47
CA PHE A 71 -0.37 13.33 -5.36
C PHE A 71 -1.22 12.62 -4.30
N TRP A 72 -2.07 11.67 -4.70
CA TRP A 72 -2.89 10.90 -3.76
C TRP A 72 -2.11 9.91 -2.89
N GLY A 73 -0.89 9.59 -3.30
CA GLY A 73 0.08 8.85 -2.50
C GLY A 73 0.93 9.74 -1.59
N GLU A 74 1.12 11.01 -1.96
CA GLU A 74 1.88 11.98 -1.17
C GLU A 74 1.22 12.26 0.19
N PRO A 75 1.96 12.73 1.21
CA PRO A 75 1.45 12.86 2.58
C PRO A 75 0.14 13.66 2.69
N ALA A 76 0.01 14.75 1.92
CA ALA A 76 -1.19 15.58 1.90
C ALA A 76 -2.38 14.88 1.25
N GLY A 77 -2.20 14.32 0.05
CA GLY A 77 -3.27 13.60 -0.66
C GLY A 77 -3.71 12.33 0.08
N ALA A 78 -2.75 11.58 0.63
CA ALA A 78 -3.02 10.40 1.44
C ALA A 78 -3.82 10.76 2.71
N ALA A 79 -3.45 11.84 3.40
CA ALA A 79 -4.21 12.32 4.55
C ALA A 79 -5.65 12.71 4.19
N LEU A 80 -5.85 13.40 3.06
CA LEU A 80 -7.19 13.75 2.56
C LEU A 80 -8.03 12.49 2.30
N LEU A 81 -7.46 11.46 1.66
CA LEU A 81 -8.15 10.20 1.40
C LEU A 81 -8.54 9.47 2.69
N VAL A 82 -7.62 9.38 3.67
CA VAL A 82 -7.91 8.75 4.96
C VAL A 82 -9.01 9.50 5.69
N VAL A 83 -8.94 10.83 5.75
CA VAL A 83 -9.97 11.66 6.41
C VAL A 83 -11.32 11.48 5.73
N ALA A 84 -11.36 11.50 4.40
CA ALA A 84 -12.60 11.29 3.64
C ALA A 84 -13.20 9.90 3.89
N ALA A 85 -12.38 8.84 3.87
CA ALA A 85 -12.82 7.48 4.14
C ALA A 85 -13.33 7.31 5.58
N VAL A 86 -12.61 7.85 6.57
CA VAL A 86 -13.02 7.84 7.98
C VAL A 86 -14.34 8.61 8.16
N ALA A 87 -14.47 9.79 7.57
CA ALA A 87 -15.70 10.57 7.61
C ALA A 87 -16.88 9.78 7.01
N GLY A 88 -16.68 9.15 5.84
CA GLY A 88 -17.67 8.27 5.22
C GLY A 88 -18.10 7.12 6.14
N CYS A 89 -17.14 6.41 6.75
CA CYS A 89 -17.44 5.36 7.72
C CYS A 89 -18.24 5.87 8.92
N LEU A 90 -17.90 7.05 9.46
CA LEU A 90 -18.60 7.64 10.60
C LEU A 90 -20.01 8.12 10.24
N LEU A 91 -20.20 8.71 9.06
CA LEU A 91 -21.51 9.09 8.53
C LEU A 91 -22.42 7.87 8.37
N LEU A 92 -21.87 6.75 7.91
CA LEU A 92 -22.58 5.47 7.80
C LEU A 92 -22.67 4.71 9.14
N ARG A 93 -22.15 5.26 10.24
CA ARG A 93 -22.09 4.64 11.58
C ARG A 93 -21.26 3.35 11.68
N HIS A 94 -20.40 3.09 10.69
CA HIS A 94 -19.47 1.96 10.65
C HIS A 94 -18.16 2.29 11.38
N ARG A 95 -18.21 2.39 12.72
CA ARG A 95 -17.01 2.68 13.54
C ARG A 95 -15.86 1.69 13.33
N ARG A 96 -16.18 0.42 13.10
CA ARG A 96 -15.16 -0.62 12.83
C ARG A 96 -14.43 -0.37 11.50
N GLY A 97 -15.14 0.11 10.48
CA GLY A 97 -14.55 0.49 9.19
C GLY A 97 -13.60 1.68 9.34
N ALA A 98 -13.99 2.70 10.12
CA ALA A 98 -13.11 3.83 10.41
C ALA A 98 -11.79 3.40 11.08
N VAL A 99 -11.86 2.47 12.04
CA VAL A 99 -10.66 1.89 12.66
C VAL A 99 -9.83 1.10 11.65
N LEU A 100 -10.48 0.30 10.81
CA LEU A 100 -9.79 -0.49 9.77
C LEU A 100 -9.02 0.40 8.79
N VAL A 101 -9.61 1.51 8.35
CA VAL A 101 -8.96 2.49 7.47
C VAL A 101 -7.70 3.06 8.13
N VAL A 102 -7.82 3.57 9.36
CA VAL A 102 -6.69 4.20 10.07
C VAL A 102 -5.58 3.20 10.35
N VAL A 103 -5.94 2.04 10.92
CA VAL A 103 -4.96 1.00 11.29
C VAL A 103 -4.34 0.38 10.04
N GLY A 104 -5.12 0.09 9.00
CA GLY A 104 -4.63 -0.47 7.75
C GLY A 104 -3.66 0.46 7.03
N ALA A 105 -4.02 1.73 6.87
CA ALA A 105 -3.14 2.74 6.28
C ALA A 105 -1.86 2.95 7.11
N GLY A 106 -2.00 3.09 8.43
CA GLY A 106 -0.87 3.29 9.35
C GLY A 106 0.10 2.11 9.33
N LEU A 107 -0.41 0.87 9.34
CA LEU A 107 0.42 -0.34 9.25
C LEU A 107 1.12 -0.45 7.90
N ALA A 108 0.45 -0.11 6.79
CA ALA A 108 1.08 -0.12 5.47
C ALA A 108 2.25 0.86 5.38
N VAL A 109 2.07 2.09 5.86
CA VAL A 109 3.13 3.10 5.90
C VAL A 109 4.27 2.65 6.83
N ALA A 110 3.97 2.24 8.06
CA ALA A 110 4.99 1.79 9.01
C ALA A 110 5.78 0.59 8.47
N THR A 111 5.11 -0.41 7.91
CA THR A 111 5.76 -1.61 7.36
C THR A 111 6.66 -1.25 6.19
N THR A 112 6.17 -0.45 5.24
CA THR A 112 6.99 -0.06 4.08
C THR A 112 8.19 0.79 4.48
N THR A 113 8.04 1.71 5.43
CA THR A 113 9.16 2.50 5.96
C THR A 113 10.23 1.63 6.63
N LEU A 114 9.82 0.65 7.44
CA LEU A 114 10.76 -0.27 8.10
C LEU A 114 11.44 -1.23 7.11
N VAL A 115 10.69 -1.77 6.15
CA VAL A 115 11.27 -2.68 5.15
C VAL A 115 12.23 -1.93 4.23
N LYS A 116 11.94 -0.67 3.88
CA LYS A 116 12.85 0.18 3.09
C LYS A 116 14.23 0.27 3.72
N SER A 117 14.32 0.52 5.03
CA SER A 117 15.62 0.61 5.71
C SER A 117 16.35 -0.73 5.82
N VAL A 118 15.65 -1.86 5.64
CA VAL A 118 16.26 -3.20 5.62
C VAL A 118 16.74 -3.58 4.23
N VAL A 119 15.96 -3.27 3.18
CA VAL A 119 16.29 -3.64 1.80
C VAL A 119 17.37 -2.72 1.22
N ASP A 120 17.40 -1.46 1.64
CA ASP A 120 18.40 -0.45 1.24
C ASP A 120 18.52 -0.27 -0.28
N ARG A 121 17.43 -0.53 -1.00
CA ARG A 121 17.34 -0.28 -2.45
C ARG A 121 17.09 1.20 -2.67
N THR A 122 17.89 1.84 -3.49
CA THR A 122 17.83 3.30 -3.72
C THR A 122 17.36 3.64 -5.14
N ILE A 123 16.86 4.87 -5.36
CA ILE A 123 16.49 5.41 -6.67
C ILE A 123 16.72 6.94 -6.68
N HIS A 124 17.36 7.52 -7.68
CA HIS A 124 17.67 8.98 -7.70
C HIS A 124 18.56 9.46 -6.53
N GLY A 125 19.53 8.66 -6.08
CA GLY A 125 20.49 9.03 -5.03
C GLY A 125 20.39 8.18 -3.76
N ALA A 126 21.40 8.28 -2.89
CA ALA A 126 21.59 7.38 -1.74
C ALA A 126 20.48 7.47 -0.69
N ASP A 127 19.83 8.63 -0.53
CA ASP A 127 18.81 8.84 0.51
C ASP A 127 17.39 8.41 0.10
N ASN A 128 17.22 7.98 -1.16
CA ASN A 128 15.90 7.76 -1.75
C ASN A 128 15.57 6.27 -1.83
N LEU A 129 15.10 5.72 -0.72
CA LEU A 129 14.73 4.30 -0.63
C LEU A 129 13.48 3.98 -1.46
N SER A 130 13.63 3.04 -2.40
CA SER A 130 12.70 2.80 -3.49
C SER A 130 11.81 1.57 -3.29
N TYR A 131 12.26 0.59 -2.49
CA TYR A 131 11.54 -0.65 -2.28
C TYR A 131 11.28 -0.96 -0.81
N PRO A 132 10.05 -1.34 -0.43
CA PRO A 132 8.83 -1.40 -1.24
C PRO A 132 8.20 -0.02 -1.51
N SER A 133 7.32 0.08 -2.51
CA SER A 133 6.63 1.34 -2.84
C SER A 133 5.57 1.71 -1.80
N GLY A 134 5.71 2.88 -1.18
CA GLY A 134 4.79 3.39 -0.17
C GLY A 134 3.41 3.75 -0.74
N HIS A 135 3.36 4.46 -1.88
CA HIS A 135 2.10 4.87 -2.53
C HIS A 135 1.23 3.65 -2.89
N THR A 136 1.83 2.60 -3.46
CA THR A 136 1.10 1.39 -3.84
C THR A 136 0.62 0.60 -2.62
N ALA A 137 1.45 0.47 -1.58
CA ALA A 137 1.06 -0.19 -0.34
C ALA A 137 -0.09 0.54 0.36
N PHE A 138 -0.02 1.87 0.45
CA PHE A 138 -1.08 2.71 1.00
C PHE A 138 -2.39 2.57 0.20
N ALA A 139 -2.35 2.75 -1.12
CA ALA A 139 -3.54 2.67 -1.96
C ALA A 139 -4.20 1.29 -1.88
N THR A 140 -3.40 0.22 -1.85
CA THR A 140 -3.90 -1.15 -1.70
C THR A 140 -4.56 -1.35 -0.33
N ALA A 141 -3.93 -0.90 0.75
CA ALA A 141 -4.48 -1.01 2.09
C ALA A 141 -5.80 -0.22 2.23
N LEU A 142 -5.85 0.99 1.68
CA LEU A 142 -7.07 1.81 1.67
C LEU A 142 -8.18 1.14 0.86
N ALA A 143 -7.89 0.64 -0.33
CA ALA A 143 -8.87 -0.05 -1.18
C ALA A 143 -9.45 -1.29 -0.48
N VAL A 144 -8.60 -2.11 0.14
CA VAL A 144 -9.04 -3.27 0.93
C VAL A 144 -9.89 -2.83 2.12
N ALA A 145 -9.49 -1.78 2.85
CA ALA A 145 -10.24 -1.29 4.00
C ALA A 145 -11.62 -0.71 3.63
N VAL A 146 -11.73 -0.06 2.48
CA VAL A 146 -13.00 0.49 1.97
C VAL A 146 -13.91 -0.60 1.40
N ALA A 147 -13.34 -1.68 0.87
CA ALA A 147 -14.11 -2.80 0.32
C ALA A 147 -14.70 -3.74 1.37
N LEU A 148 -14.22 -3.68 2.62
CA LEU A 148 -14.62 -4.54 3.75
C LEU A 148 -15.59 -3.82 4.71
#